data_AF-A0A1G0M772-F1
#
_entry.id   AF-A0A1G0M772-F1
#
_cell.length_a   1.000
_cell.length_b   1.000
_cell.length_c   1.000
_cell.angle_alpha   90.00
_cell.angle_beta   90.00
_cell.angle_gamma   90.00
#
_symmetry.space_group_name_H-M   'P 1'
#
loop_
_entity.id
_entity.type
_entity.pdbx_description
1 polymer ?
#
loop_
_entity_poly.entity_id
_entity_poly.type
_entity_poly.pdbx_seq_one_letter_code
_entity_poly.pdbx_strand_id
1 'polypeptide(L)'
;MKTSILVKAPILLAVLTLTASAFAAYTQPASTFGTAGGSSVSGNYSNVGTLGQPGIAGSSDSASYSAEHGFYPLLGGLKLLYPIISATPGILTFSLIPGTSYDLPLAISNAGSSTLNWAISKNVADSIFTFTPASGTGNNSVTVSANATGLAPSSIPYSNILIVSGEGISETVLIQLDLTVSPAPVMYTLAVTLKLATPDKGGGTVTSTSVTPQPVFTIPNLSCQRTGGLSDVTCSQDFPAGSTVTLSQTPDSNTQWATWGAPGCGSNPSCQIALNTPQGTDATFPYASMARISLGTGYESLVAAYAGAAVSDTILARAVTFPLEDLVLNSGKEITLMGGLDAYYAAQSGQYSTLSGNLTVGTGSLVVDKLIIK
;
A
#
# COMPACT_ATOMS: atom_id res chain seq x y z
N MET A 1 -19.91 11.54 -61.86
CA MET A 1 -21.15 10.73 -61.75
C MET A 1 -20.81 9.33 -61.27
N LYS A 2 -21.02 9.08 -59.98
CA LYS A 2 -21.29 7.74 -59.42
C LYS A 2 -22.02 8.01 -58.11
N THR A 3 -23.29 7.67 -58.09
CA THR A 3 -24.26 7.97 -57.03
C THR A 3 -24.10 6.92 -55.93
N SER A 4 -23.64 7.31 -54.74
CA SER A 4 -23.58 6.42 -53.58
C SER A 4 -24.92 6.40 -52.85
N ILE A 5 -25.57 5.25 -52.84
CA ILE A 5 -26.80 4.98 -52.10
C ILE A 5 -26.40 4.71 -50.64
N LEU A 6 -26.81 5.61 -49.74
CA LEU A 6 -26.64 5.47 -48.30
C LEU A 6 -27.79 4.59 -47.75
N VAL A 7 -27.53 3.30 -47.51
CA VAL A 7 -28.48 2.42 -46.81
C VAL A 7 -28.27 2.59 -45.30
N LYS A 8 -29.17 3.32 -44.64
CA LYS A 8 -29.28 3.33 -43.17
C LYS A 8 -29.86 1.99 -42.72
N ALA A 9 -29.03 1.13 -42.14
CA ALA A 9 -29.51 -0.03 -41.39
C ALA A 9 -29.98 0.43 -39.99
N PRO A 10 -31.23 0.14 -39.58
CA PRO A 10 -31.67 0.44 -38.23
C PRO A 10 -31.07 -0.57 -37.24
N ILE A 11 -30.38 -0.07 -36.22
CA ILE A 11 -29.96 -0.85 -35.05
C ILE A 11 -31.24 -1.18 -34.27
N LEU A 12 -31.69 -2.43 -34.37
CA LEU A 12 -32.82 -2.95 -33.63
C LEU A 12 -32.36 -3.24 -32.20
N LEU A 13 -32.67 -2.32 -31.28
CA LEU A 13 -32.46 -2.51 -29.84
C LEU A 13 -33.52 -3.50 -29.33
N ALA A 14 -33.18 -4.78 -29.26
CA ALA A 14 -34.04 -5.80 -28.65
C ALA A 14 -34.05 -5.60 -27.13
N VAL A 15 -35.08 -4.93 -26.63
CA VAL A 15 -35.39 -4.91 -25.19
C VAL A 15 -35.95 -6.28 -24.83
N LEU A 16 -35.15 -7.10 -24.16
CA LEU A 16 -35.58 -8.37 -23.60
C LEU A 16 -36.45 -8.07 -22.37
N THR A 17 -37.77 -8.05 -22.56
CA THR A 17 -38.72 -8.00 -21.43
C THR A 17 -38.72 -9.35 -20.73
N LEU A 18 -38.10 -9.43 -19.55
CA LEU A 18 -38.32 -10.53 -18.61
C LEU A 18 -39.80 -10.49 -18.19
N THR A 19 -40.61 -11.42 -18.66
CA THR A 19 -41.91 -11.69 -18.05
C THR A 19 -41.65 -12.36 -16.70
N ALA A 20 -41.82 -11.61 -15.61
CA ALA A 20 -41.91 -12.20 -14.29
C ALA A 20 -43.17 -13.08 -14.26
N SER A 21 -42.98 -14.40 -14.21
CA SER A 21 -44.05 -15.34 -13.89
C SER A 21 -44.53 -15.01 -12.48
N ALA A 22 -45.73 -14.43 -12.36
CA ALA A 22 -46.36 -14.24 -11.07
C ALA A 22 -46.59 -15.61 -10.44
N PHE A 23 -45.86 -15.94 -9.37
CA PHE A 23 -46.25 -17.03 -8.49
C PHE A 23 -47.56 -16.61 -7.82
N ALA A 24 -48.66 -17.29 -8.16
CA ALA A 24 -49.91 -17.14 -7.44
C ALA A 24 -49.71 -17.72 -6.02
N ALA A 25 -49.40 -16.85 -5.06
CA ALA A 25 -49.38 -17.22 -3.65
C ALA A 25 -50.82 -17.39 -3.17
N TYR A 26 -51.29 -18.64 -3.10
CA TYR A 26 -52.54 -18.95 -2.43
C TYR A 26 -52.33 -18.83 -0.92
N THR A 27 -52.80 -17.73 -0.34
CA THR A 27 -52.77 -17.47 1.10
C THR A 27 -54.16 -17.69 1.67
N GLN A 28 -54.28 -18.65 2.59
CA GLN A 28 -55.49 -18.85 3.39
C GLN A 28 -55.24 -18.35 4.81
N PRO A 29 -56.22 -17.69 5.45
CA PRO A 29 -56.06 -17.15 6.79
C PRO A 29 -55.89 -18.27 7.83
N ALA A 30 -55.06 -18.01 8.84
CA ALA A 30 -54.65 -18.97 9.88
C ALA A 30 -55.83 -19.57 10.70
N SER A 31 -57.02 -18.98 10.63
CA SER A 31 -58.24 -19.48 11.29
C SER A 31 -58.86 -20.72 10.62
N THR A 32 -58.35 -21.14 9.47
CA THR A 32 -58.86 -22.33 8.75
C THR A 32 -58.31 -23.64 9.31
N PHE A 33 -57.31 -23.58 10.20
CA PHE A 33 -56.77 -24.75 10.91
C PHE A 33 -57.13 -24.65 12.39
N GLY A 34 -57.89 -25.63 12.90
CA GLY A 34 -58.15 -25.75 14.33
C GLY A 34 -56.85 -25.92 15.13
N THR A 35 -56.88 -25.59 16.41
CA THR A 35 -55.71 -25.56 17.33
C THR A 35 -55.07 -26.93 17.64
N ALA A 36 -55.39 -27.97 16.87
CA ALA A 36 -54.63 -29.21 16.81
C ALA A 36 -54.36 -29.50 15.33
N GLY A 37 -53.09 -29.73 14.97
CA GLY A 37 -52.63 -29.90 13.60
C GLY A 37 -53.51 -30.81 12.73
N GLY A 38 -53.66 -30.44 11.46
CA GLY A 38 -54.53 -31.16 10.52
C GLY A 38 -54.12 -32.62 10.37
N SER A 39 -55.06 -33.53 10.65
CA SER A 39 -54.92 -34.96 10.39
C SER A 39 -55.52 -35.29 9.03
N SER A 40 -54.76 -35.97 8.18
CA SER A 40 -55.26 -36.63 6.98
C SER A 40 -55.22 -38.13 7.21
N VAL A 41 -56.39 -38.77 7.27
CA VAL A 41 -56.50 -40.22 7.40
C VAL A 41 -56.97 -40.81 6.08
N SER A 42 -56.20 -41.71 5.50
CA SER A 42 -56.73 -42.76 4.63
C SER A 42 -56.33 -44.11 5.21
N GLY A 43 -57.10 -45.17 4.92
CA GLY A 43 -57.13 -46.44 5.65
C GLY A 43 -55.81 -47.21 5.84
N ASN A 44 -54.67 -46.71 5.39
CA ASN A 44 -53.35 -47.33 5.57
C ASN A 44 -52.24 -46.41 6.14
N TYR A 45 -52.47 -45.11 6.44
CA TYR A 45 -51.42 -44.24 7.01
C TYR A 45 -51.94 -43.14 7.96
N SER A 46 -51.11 -42.77 8.94
CA SER A 46 -51.28 -41.62 9.83
C SER A 46 -50.00 -40.78 9.83
N ASN A 47 -50.11 -39.46 9.58
CA ASN A 47 -49.00 -38.52 9.74
C ASN A 47 -49.36 -37.49 10.80
N VAL A 48 -48.48 -37.31 11.79
CA VAL A 48 -48.59 -36.27 12.82
C VAL A 48 -47.38 -35.36 12.70
N GLY A 49 -47.59 -34.10 12.29
CA GLY A 49 -46.53 -33.09 12.21
C GLY A 49 -46.84 -31.91 13.11
N THR A 50 -45.98 -31.64 14.09
CA THR A 50 -45.97 -30.38 14.85
C THR A 50 -45.02 -29.41 14.15
N LEU A 51 -45.42 -28.16 13.97
CA LEU A 51 -44.55 -27.12 13.42
C LEU A 51 -43.32 -26.92 14.32
N GLY A 52 -42.14 -27.26 13.79
CA GLY A 52 -40.83 -26.90 14.34
C GLY A 52 -40.00 -28.06 14.88
N GLN A 53 -39.51 -28.96 14.01
CA GLN A 53 -38.19 -29.65 14.02
C GLN A 53 -38.22 -30.86 13.04
N PRO A 54 -37.15 -31.17 12.29
CA PRO A 54 -37.08 -32.40 11.49
C PRO A 54 -36.48 -33.56 12.30
N GLY A 55 -37.26 -34.62 12.50
CA GLY A 55 -36.78 -35.91 13.02
C GLY A 55 -36.03 -36.72 11.96
N ILE A 56 -34.99 -37.45 12.38
CA ILE A 56 -34.18 -38.35 11.55
C ILE A 56 -34.63 -39.81 11.68
N ALA A 57 -34.57 -40.50 10.52
CA ALA A 57 -34.39 -41.93 10.22
C ALA A 57 -35.55 -42.94 10.33
N GLY A 58 -35.79 -43.63 9.21
CA GLY A 58 -36.19 -45.04 9.16
C GLY A 58 -37.07 -45.46 7.98
N SER A 59 -36.44 -46.04 6.94
CA SER A 59 -36.93 -46.95 5.87
C SER A 59 -38.44 -47.03 5.55
N SER A 60 -38.89 -46.93 4.30
CA SER A 60 -38.54 -47.87 3.22
C SER A 60 -39.12 -47.33 1.90
N ASP A 61 -38.35 -47.57 0.84
CA ASP A 61 -38.74 -47.78 -0.55
C ASP A 61 -39.84 -46.91 -1.17
N SER A 62 -39.41 -46.15 -2.19
CA SER A 62 -40.22 -45.70 -3.34
C SER A 62 -41.07 -44.44 -3.13
N ALA A 63 -40.42 -43.28 -3.05
CA ALA A 63 -41.06 -42.03 -3.46
C ALA A 63 -40.02 -41.07 -4.05
N SER A 64 -39.79 -41.21 -5.35
CA SER A 64 -39.03 -40.27 -6.16
C SER A 64 -39.77 -38.92 -6.19
N TYR A 65 -39.35 -37.97 -5.36
CA TYR A 65 -39.75 -36.58 -5.54
C TYR A 65 -39.05 -36.03 -6.79
N SER A 66 -39.78 -35.95 -7.90
CA SER A 66 -39.42 -35.06 -9.01
C SER A 66 -39.89 -33.66 -8.65
N ALA A 67 -39.05 -32.92 -7.94
CA ALA A 67 -39.10 -31.47 -7.97
C ALA A 67 -37.99 -31.05 -8.94
N GLU A 68 -38.37 -30.50 -10.09
CA GLU A 68 -37.43 -30.00 -11.12
C GLU A 68 -36.35 -29.07 -10.54
N HIS A 69 -36.58 -28.47 -9.36
CA HIS A 69 -35.60 -27.72 -8.58
C HIS A 69 -35.78 -27.94 -7.07
N GLY A 70 -35.09 -28.92 -6.49
CA GLY A 70 -35.11 -29.15 -5.03
C GLY A 70 -34.33 -28.07 -4.25
N PHE A 71 -34.81 -27.73 -3.05
CA PHE A 71 -34.09 -26.92 -2.06
C PHE A 71 -33.96 -27.69 -0.74
N TYR A 72 -32.83 -27.56 -0.04
CA TYR A 72 -32.73 -27.98 1.36
C TYR A 72 -32.88 -26.78 2.30
N PRO A 73 -33.73 -26.84 3.34
CA PRO A 73 -33.72 -25.85 4.41
C PRO A 73 -32.54 -26.14 5.36
N LEU A 74 -31.58 -25.22 5.43
CA LEU A 74 -30.55 -25.17 6.47
C LEU A 74 -30.88 -24.04 7.44
N LEU A 75 -30.45 -24.14 8.71
CA LEU A 75 -30.56 -23.02 9.68
C LEU A 75 -29.83 -21.80 9.08
N GLY A 76 -30.59 -20.83 8.57
CA GLY A 76 -30.07 -19.60 7.94
C GLY A 76 -30.38 -19.40 6.44
N GLY A 77 -31.07 -20.31 5.75
CA GLY A 77 -31.56 -20.06 4.37
C GLY A 77 -31.75 -21.32 3.49
N LEU A 78 -32.34 -21.13 2.31
CA LEU A 78 -32.52 -22.15 1.27
C LEU A 78 -31.24 -22.27 0.42
N LYS A 79 -30.66 -23.47 0.30
CA LYS A 79 -29.52 -23.75 -0.60
C LYS A 79 -29.95 -24.65 -1.76
N LEU A 80 -29.61 -24.26 -2.98
CA LEU A 80 -29.96 -24.98 -4.21
C LEU A 80 -29.15 -26.28 -4.34
N LEU A 81 -29.83 -27.34 -4.77
CA LEU A 81 -29.32 -28.71 -4.85
C LEU A 81 -28.36 -28.96 -6.02
N TYR A 82 -28.30 -28.08 -7.01
CA TYR A 82 -27.39 -28.16 -8.16
C TYR A 82 -26.19 -27.21 -7.99
N PRO A 83 -25.06 -27.44 -8.69
CA PRO A 83 -23.92 -26.52 -8.60
C PRO A 83 -24.30 -25.15 -9.17
N ILE A 84 -23.78 -24.07 -8.59
CA ILE A 84 -23.98 -22.69 -9.08
C ILE A 84 -22.61 -22.09 -9.31
N ILE A 85 -22.22 -21.94 -10.56
CA ILE A 85 -20.93 -21.38 -10.90
C ILE A 85 -20.92 -19.85 -10.74
N SER A 86 -19.82 -19.33 -10.23
CA SER A 86 -19.48 -17.91 -10.32
C SER A 86 -17.97 -17.75 -10.45
N ALA A 87 -17.55 -16.65 -11.06
CA ALA A 87 -16.14 -16.32 -11.21
C ALA A 87 -15.90 -14.84 -10.92
N THR A 88 -14.84 -14.51 -10.20
CA THR A 88 -14.52 -13.13 -9.76
C THR A 88 -13.02 -12.88 -9.86
N PRO A 89 -12.58 -11.72 -10.39
CA PRO A 89 -13.39 -10.60 -10.89
C PRO A 89 -13.99 -10.85 -12.29
N GLY A 90 -15.07 -10.14 -12.64
CA GLY A 90 -15.72 -10.24 -13.97
C GLY A 90 -14.94 -9.56 -15.11
N ILE A 91 -13.93 -8.75 -14.78
CA ILE A 91 -13.02 -8.12 -15.73
C ILE A 91 -11.60 -8.23 -15.17
N LEU A 92 -10.65 -8.64 -16.01
CA LEU A 92 -9.23 -8.65 -15.73
C LEU A 92 -8.53 -7.68 -16.70
N THR A 93 -7.94 -6.63 -16.15
CA THR A 93 -7.21 -5.62 -16.91
C THR A 93 -5.72 -5.73 -16.69
N PHE A 94 -4.96 -5.77 -17.77
CA PHE A 94 -3.51 -5.84 -17.79
C PHE A 94 -2.96 -4.58 -18.45
N SER A 95 -1.84 -4.07 -17.92
CA SER A 95 -1.08 -2.98 -18.52
C SER A 95 0.37 -3.41 -18.57
N LEU A 96 0.91 -3.61 -19.77
CA LEU A 96 2.26 -4.14 -19.99
C LEU A 96 3.04 -3.26 -20.96
N ILE A 97 4.34 -3.49 -21.01
CA ILE A 97 5.23 -3.02 -22.08
C ILE A 97 5.58 -4.20 -23.00
N PRO A 98 6.01 -3.96 -24.25
CA PRO A 98 6.38 -5.05 -25.15
C PRO A 98 7.40 -6.01 -24.54
N GLY A 99 7.14 -7.32 -24.67
CA GLY A 99 8.06 -8.37 -24.20
C GLY A 99 7.88 -8.82 -22.74
N THR A 100 6.95 -8.25 -21.98
CA THR A 100 6.67 -8.69 -20.60
C THR A 100 5.39 -9.53 -20.48
N SER A 101 5.24 -10.19 -19.34
CA SER A 101 4.01 -10.92 -18.98
C SER A 101 3.63 -10.65 -17.53
N TYR A 102 2.34 -10.78 -17.20
CA TYR A 102 1.85 -10.63 -15.83
C TYR A 102 0.64 -11.54 -15.58
N ASP A 103 0.54 -12.01 -14.33
CA ASP A 103 -0.44 -13.00 -13.90
C ASP A 103 -1.43 -12.37 -12.92
N LEU A 104 -2.73 -12.63 -13.13
CA LEU A 104 -3.80 -12.27 -12.22
C LEU A 104 -4.61 -13.52 -11.83
N PRO A 105 -5.04 -13.62 -10.56
CA PRO A 105 -5.91 -14.70 -10.13
C PRO A 105 -7.36 -14.46 -10.57
N LEU A 106 -8.04 -15.54 -10.94
CA LEU A 106 -9.48 -15.63 -11.16
C LEU A 106 -10.03 -16.68 -10.20
N ALA A 107 -10.84 -16.25 -9.24
CA ALA A 107 -11.48 -17.18 -8.31
C ALA A 107 -12.72 -17.79 -8.96
N ILE A 108 -12.80 -19.11 -8.97
CA ILE A 108 -13.98 -19.89 -9.33
C ILE A 108 -14.66 -20.35 -8.04
N SER A 109 -15.96 -20.12 -7.93
CA SER A 109 -16.75 -20.51 -6.77
C SER A 109 -18.02 -21.25 -7.15
N ASN A 110 -18.44 -22.12 -6.24
CA ASN A 110 -19.66 -22.88 -6.30
C ASN A 110 -20.55 -22.51 -5.11
N ALA A 111 -21.62 -21.75 -5.37
CA ALA A 111 -22.61 -21.40 -4.34
C ALA A 111 -23.66 -22.51 -4.12
N GLY A 112 -23.70 -23.50 -5.02
CA GLY A 112 -24.57 -24.67 -4.93
C GLY A 112 -24.13 -25.67 -3.86
N SER A 113 -24.97 -26.68 -3.60
CA SER A 113 -24.63 -27.75 -2.64
C SER A 113 -23.98 -28.98 -3.29
N SER A 114 -24.15 -29.19 -4.59
CA SER A 114 -23.53 -30.30 -5.34
C SER A 114 -22.16 -29.91 -5.88
N THR A 115 -21.30 -30.90 -6.15
CA THR A 115 -19.97 -30.68 -6.72
C THR A 115 -20.07 -30.01 -8.10
N LEU A 116 -19.33 -28.93 -8.30
CA LEU A 116 -19.17 -28.26 -9.59
C LEU A 116 -17.95 -28.85 -10.30
N ASN A 117 -18.12 -29.40 -11.50
CA ASN A 117 -17.01 -29.60 -12.44
C ASN A 117 -17.03 -28.44 -13.43
N TRP A 118 -15.88 -27.81 -13.67
CA TRP A 118 -15.82 -26.62 -14.51
C TRP A 118 -14.66 -26.70 -15.51
N ALA A 119 -14.84 -25.99 -16.62
CA ALA A 119 -13.85 -25.83 -17.69
C ALA A 119 -13.83 -24.38 -18.18
N ILE A 120 -12.68 -23.95 -18.68
CA ILE A 120 -12.45 -22.60 -19.19
C ILE A 120 -11.97 -22.70 -20.63
N SER A 121 -12.55 -21.85 -21.48
CA SER A 121 -12.13 -21.66 -22.87
C SER A 121 -12.04 -20.17 -23.19
N LYS A 122 -11.45 -19.84 -24.33
CA LYS A 122 -11.41 -18.47 -24.88
C LYS A 122 -12.39 -18.35 -26.03
N ASN A 123 -13.00 -17.18 -26.18
CA ASN A 123 -13.83 -16.88 -27.35
C ASN A 123 -13.00 -16.84 -28.65
N VAL A 124 -11.74 -16.42 -28.56
CA VAL A 124 -10.77 -16.39 -29.67
C VAL A 124 -9.48 -17.08 -29.23
N ALA A 125 -8.97 -17.99 -30.07
CA ALA A 125 -7.68 -18.61 -29.83
C ALA A 125 -6.56 -17.59 -30.12
N ASP A 126 -5.75 -17.29 -29.10
CA ASP A 126 -4.55 -16.45 -29.19
C ASP A 126 -3.43 -16.97 -28.27
N SER A 127 -2.25 -16.36 -28.37
CA SER A 127 -1.13 -16.56 -27.43
C SER A 127 -0.98 -15.40 -26.44
N ILE A 128 -1.84 -14.39 -26.51
CA ILE A 128 -1.77 -13.19 -25.67
C ILE A 128 -2.24 -13.52 -24.27
N PHE A 129 -3.34 -14.27 -24.14
CA PHE A 129 -3.89 -14.67 -22.85
C PHE A 129 -3.75 -16.17 -22.64
N THR A 130 -3.18 -16.59 -21.52
CA THR A 130 -3.13 -18.00 -21.12
C THR A 130 -3.75 -18.17 -19.74
N PHE A 131 -4.20 -19.37 -19.41
CA PHE A 131 -4.79 -19.64 -18.11
C PHE A 131 -4.47 -21.07 -17.67
N THR A 132 -4.24 -21.25 -16.38
CA THR A 132 -3.98 -22.57 -15.77
C THR A 132 -4.55 -22.62 -14.35
N PRO A 133 -5.25 -23.70 -13.96
CA PRO A 133 -5.64 -24.83 -14.80
C PRO A 133 -6.84 -24.52 -15.72
N ALA A 134 -6.96 -25.25 -16.83
CA ALA A 134 -8.05 -25.07 -17.81
C ALA A 134 -9.38 -25.72 -17.37
N SER A 135 -9.34 -26.59 -16.38
CA SER A 135 -10.51 -27.26 -15.80
C SER A 135 -10.24 -27.65 -14.36
N GLY A 136 -11.29 -27.89 -13.59
CA GLY A 136 -11.17 -28.36 -12.21
C GLY A 136 -12.52 -28.66 -11.57
N THR A 137 -12.51 -28.84 -10.25
CA THR A 137 -13.70 -29.15 -9.46
C THR A 137 -13.83 -28.22 -8.26
N GLY A 138 -15.06 -28.01 -7.80
CA GLY A 138 -15.39 -27.17 -6.65
C GLY A 138 -14.89 -25.73 -6.79
N ASN A 139 -14.58 -25.12 -5.65
CA ASN A 139 -13.97 -23.79 -5.61
C ASN A 139 -12.48 -23.90 -5.91
N ASN A 140 -11.96 -23.01 -6.73
CA ASN A 140 -10.54 -23.01 -7.08
C ASN A 140 -10.06 -21.61 -7.52
N SER A 141 -8.75 -21.47 -7.67
CA SER A 141 -8.13 -20.28 -8.27
C SER A 141 -7.48 -20.66 -9.59
N VAL A 142 -7.74 -19.87 -10.62
CA VAL A 142 -7.13 -19.99 -11.94
C VAL A 142 -6.18 -18.82 -12.12
N THR A 143 -4.94 -19.10 -12.50
CA THR A 143 -3.98 -18.05 -12.87
C THR A 143 -4.22 -17.70 -14.33
N VAL A 144 -4.55 -16.44 -14.60
CA VAL A 144 -4.70 -15.87 -15.94
C VAL A 144 -3.50 -14.98 -16.23
N SER A 145 -2.76 -15.30 -17.28
CA SER A 145 -1.57 -14.57 -17.69
C SER A 145 -1.84 -13.78 -18.96
N ALA A 146 -1.37 -12.54 -19.02
CA ALA A 146 -1.27 -11.78 -20.26
C ALA A 146 0.21 -11.69 -20.68
N ASN A 147 0.49 -11.86 -21.97
CA ASN A 147 1.83 -11.84 -22.55
C ASN A 147 1.89 -10.81 -23.70
N ALA A 148 2.75 -9.81 -23.55
CA ALA A 148 2.96 -8.73 -24.51
C ALA A 148 4.15 -8.98 -25.45
N THR A 149 4.68 -10.20 -25.54
CA THR A 149 5.79 -10.55 -26.44
C THR A 149 5.36 -10.43 -27.89
N GLY A 150 6.10 -9.62 -28.66
CA GLY A 150 5.79 -9.37 -30.07
C GLY A 150 4.61 -8.42 -30.31
N LEU A 151 3.99 -7.87 -29.26
CA LEU A 151 2.92 -6.89 -29.38
C LEU A 151 3.51 -5.47 -29.48
N ALA A 152 3.00 -4.68 -30.42
CA ALA A 152 3.31 -3.26 -30.51
C ALA A 152 2.47 -2.45 -29.52
N PRO A 153 2.98 -1.31 -29.03
CA PRO A 153 2.17 -0.37 -28.26
C PRO A 153 0.94 0.08 -29.04
N SER A 154 -0.21 0.16 -28.36
CA SER A 154 -1.50 0.45 -28.98
C SER A 154 -2.39 1.24 -28.02
N SER A 155 -3.12 2.22 -28.55
CA SER A 155 -4.15 2.96 -27.81
C SER A 155 -5.45 2.17 -27.64
N ILE A 156 -5.62 1.08 -28.39
CA ILE A 156 -6.75 0.15 -28.30
C ILE A 156 -6.25 -1.13 -27.60
N PRO A 157 -6.93 -1.60 -26.54
CA PRO A 157 -6.52 -2.81 -25.85
C PRO A 157 -6.70 -4.05 -26.73
N TYR A 158 -5.84 -5.04 -26.52
CA TYR A 158 -6.06 -6.40 -27.01
C TYR A 158 -7.07 -7.05 -26.07
N SER A 159 -8.23 -7.45 -26.59
CA SER A 159 -9.33 -7.98 -25.77
C SER A 159 -9.68 -9.42 -26.11
N ASN A 160 -10.07 -10.18 -25.09
CA ASN A 160 -10.57 -11.55 -25.21
C ASN A 160 -11.66 -11.79 -24.15
N ILE A 161 -12.42 -12.87 -24.25
CA ILE A 161 -13.40 -13.29 -23.25
C ILE A 161 -13.09 -14.72 -22.83
N LEU A 162 -12.85 -14.93 -21.53
CA LEU A 162 -12.89 -16.28 -20.96
C LEU A 162 -14.33 -16.69 -20.76
N ILE A 163 -14.64 -17.88 -21.26
CA ILE A 163 -15.93 -18.54 -21.10
C ILE A 163 -15.73 -19.64 -20.08
N VAL A 164 -16.27 -19.43 -18.88
CA VAL A 164 -16.24 -20.39 -17.78
C VAL A 164 -17.57 -21.15 -17.78
N SER A 165 -17.50 -22.47 -17.99
CA SER A 165 -18.66 -23.35 -18.03
C SER A 165 -18.61 -24.38 -16.91
N GLY A 166 -19.77 -24.67 -16.30
CA GLY A 166 -19.93 -25.81 -15.40
C GLY A 166 -20.66 -26.96 -16.08
N GLU A 167 -20.30 -28.19 -15.74
CA GLU A 167 -21.02 -29.38 -16.19
C GLU A 167 -22.38 -29.47 -15.48
N GLY A 168 -23.46 -29.77 -16.24
CA GLY A 168 -24.81 -29.95 -15.68
C GLY A 168 -25.55 -28.67 -15.30
N ILE A 169 -25.03 -27.50 -15.67
CA ILE A 169 -25.69 -26.19 -15.51
C ILE A 169 -25.94 -25.56 -16.88
N SER A 170 -27.02 -24.78 -17.01
CA SER A 170 -27.34 -24.07 -18.26
C SER A 170 -26.66 -22.70 -18.38
N GLU A 171 -25.98 -22.24 -17.33
CA GLU A 171 -25.36 -20.90 -17.29
C GLU A 171 -23.84 -20.97 -17.46
N THR A 172 -23.30 -19.97 -18.17
CA THR A 172 -21.86 -19.73 -18.33
C THR A 172 -21.51 -18.36 -17.77
N VAL A 173 -20.29 -18.22 -17.26
CA VAL A 173 -19.77 -16.94 -16.76
C VAL A 173 -18.75 -16.41 -17.75
N LEU A 174 -18.94 -15.16 -18.16
CA LEU A 174 -18.04 -14.47 -19.09
C LEU A 174 -17.14 -13.53 -18.32
N ILE A 175 -15.83 -13.64 -18.54
CA ILE A 175 -14.82 -12.77 -17.95
C ILE A 175 -14.13 -11.99 -19.06
N GLN A 176 -14.23 -10.67 -19.02
CA GLN A 176 -13.54 -9.82 -19.98
C GLN A 176 -12.05 -9.72 -19.64
N LEU A 177 -11.21 -9.89 -20.65
CA LEU A 177 -9.77 -9.67 -20.57
C LEU A 177 -9.40 -8.47 -21.43
N ASP A 178 -8.71 -7.50 -20.86
CA ASP A 178 -8.18 -6.36 -21.60
C ASP A 178 -6.69 -6.19 -21.32
N LEU A 179 -5.87 -6.19 -22.37
CA LEU A 179 -4.44 -5.89 -22.28
C LEU A 179 -4.14 -4.58 -23.02
N THR A 180 -3.68 -3.58 -22.28
CA THR A 180 -3.09 -2.37 -22.87
C THR A 180 -1.57 -2.51 -22.94
N VAL A 181 -1.00 -2.32 -24.13
CA VAL A 181 0.45 -2.31 -24.34
C VAL A 181 0.91 -0.86 -24.52
N SER A 182 1.71 -0.37 -23.58
CA SER A 182 2.27 0.99 -23.58
C SER A 182 3.73 0.94 -24.06
N PRO A 183 4.27 2.00 -24.70
CA PRO A 183 5.70 2.06 -24.96
C PRO A 183 6.51 2.00 -23.65
N ALA A 184 7.75 1.53 -23.72
CA ALA A 184 8.66 1.59 -22.58
C ALA A 184 8.83 3.05 -22.12
N PRO A 185 8.76 3.32 -20.80
CA PRO A 185 8.90 4.68 -20.30
C PRO A 185 10.32 5.19 -20.58
N VAL A 186 10.42 6.47 -20.96
CA VAL A 186 11.69 7.19 -20.91
C VAL A 186 12.06 7.36 -19.44
N MET A 187 13.29 7.04 -19.08
CA MET A 187 13.79 7.16 -17.71
C MET A 187 14.64 8.42 -17.58
N TYR A 188 14.50 9.11 -16.45
CA TYR A 188 15.35 10.23 -16.05
C TYR A 188 16.00 9.92 -14.72
N THR A 189 17.28 10.27 -14.63
CA THR A 189 18.06 10.11 -13.40
C THR A 189 17.82 11.31 -12.48
N LEU A 190 17.48 11.02 -11.24
CA LEU A 190 17.55 11.96 -10.13
C LEU A 190 18.81 11.65 -9.31
N ALA A 191 19.72 12.62 -9.21
CA ALA A 191 20.87 12.55 -8.34
C ALA A 191 20.66 13.42 -7.09
N VAL A 192 20.97 12.88 -5.91
CA VAL A 192 20.98 13.63 -4.65
C VAL A 192 22.39 13.60 -4.08
N THR A 193 22.97 14.78 -3.89
CA THR A 193 24.29 14.95 -3.29
C THR A 193 24.15 15.47 -1.86
N LEU A 194 24.52 14.63 -0.89
CA LEU A 194 24.62 14.98 0.52
C LEU A 194 25.93 15.73 0.75
N LYS A 195 25.85 17.06 0.78
CA LYS A 195 27.01 17.94 0.92
C LYS A 195 27.59 17.93 2.32
N LEU A 196 28.91 18.05 2.39
CA LEU A 196 29.66 18.26 3.61
C LEU A 196 29.40 19.68 4.16
N ALA A 197 28.71 19.77 5.30
CA ALA A 197 28.50 21.03 6.00
C ALA A 197 29.66 21.35 6.96
N THR A 198 30.16 20.32 7.64
CA THR A 198 31.26 20.37 8.62
C THR A 198 32.17 19.17 8.40
N PRO A 199 33.48 19.35 8.18
CA PRO A 199 34.43 18.24 8.03
C PRO A 199 34.29 17.21 9.16
N ASP A 200 34.26 15.92 8.80
CA ASP A 200 34.20 14.76 9.69
C ASP A 200 32.95 14.64 10.58
N LYS A 201 32.02 15.60 10.49
CA LYS A 201 30.87 15.68 11.40
C LYS A 201 29.55 15.86 10.67
N GLY A 202 28.51 15.46 11.37
CA GLY A 202 27.15 15.44 10.88
C GLY A 202 26.89 14.35 9.84
N GLY A 203 25.73 14.42 9.19
CA GLY A 203 25.16 13.29 8.49
C GLY A 203 23.65 13.28 8.55
N GLY A 204 23.07 12.34 7.82
CA GLY A 204 21.64 12.17 7.70
C GLY A 204 21.31 11.27 6.53
N THR A 205 20.04 10.93 6.45
CA THR A 205 19.48 10.09 5.39
C THR A 205 18.47 10.90 4.58
N VAL A 206 18.50 10.73 3.26
CA VAL A 206 17.46 11.20 2.35
C VAL A 206 16.85 9.98 1.67
N THR A 207 15.54 9.82 1.80
CA THR A 207 14.78 8.79 1.10
C THR A 207 13.79 9.42 0.14
N SER A 208 13.33 8.65 -0.84
CA SER A 208 12.27 9.07 -1.75
C SER A 208 11.05 8.19 -1.65
N THR A 209 9.92 8.76 -2.06
CA THR A 209 8.74 8.02 -2.51
C THR A 209 8.35 8.57 -3.87
N SER A 210 7.80 7.74 -4.76
CA SER A 210 7.39 8.22 -6.08
C SER A 210 5.98 7.73 -6.40
N VAL A 211 5.22 8.61 -7.07
CA VAL A 211 3.97 8.23 -7.73
C VAL A 211 4.27 8.27 -9.22
N THR A 212 4.15 7.11 -9.86
CA THR A 212 4.34 6.99 -11.31
C THR A 212 3.01 7.17 -12.03
N PRO A 213 3.01 7.78 -13.23
CA PRO A 213 1.81 7.85 -14.07
C PRO A 213 1.33 6.48 -14.56
N GLN A 214 2.20 5.45 -14.52
CA GLN A 214 1.86 4.09 -14.91
C GLN A 214 2.15 3.08 -13.78
N PRO A 215 1.18 2.22 -13.41
CA PRO A 215 1.29 1.29 -12.28
C PRO A 215 2.14 0.04 -12.57
N VAL A 216 2.85 -0.01 -13.70
CA VAL A 216 3.49 -1.24 -14.22
C VAL A 216 4.91 -1.43 -13.69
N PHE A 217 5.50 -0.44 -13.03
CA PHE A 217 6.89 -0.49 -12.58
C PHE A 217 7.00 -0.34 -11.06
N THR A 218 7.46 -1.39 -10.40
CA THR A 218 7.99 -1.28 -9.04
C THR A 218 9.38 -0.66 -9.15
N ILE A 219 9.48 0.62 -8.83
CA ILE A 219 10.75 1.35 -8.87
C ILE A 219 11.29 1.41 -7.45
N PRO A 220 12.56 1.01 -7.22
CA PRO A 220 13.15 1.16 -5.91
C PRO A 220 13.23 2.64 -5.54
N ASN A 221 12.89 2.95 -4.29
CA ASN A 221 13.08 4.29 -3.78
C ASN A 221 14.57 4.62 -3.72
N LEU A 222 14.92 5.85 -4.09
CA LEU A 222 16.21 6.44 -3.75
C LEU A 222 16.39 6.43 -2.22
N SER A 223 17.56 5.96 -1.79
CA SER A 223 18.01 6.05 -0.40
C SER A 223 19.47 6.50 -0.40
N CYS A 224 19.71 7.66 0.20
CA CYS A 224 21.00 8.31 0.32
C CYS A 224 21.32 8.40 1.80
N GLN A 225 22.48 7.92 2.23
CA GLN A 225 22.93 8.09 3.61
C GLN A 225 24.36 8.61 3.63
N ARG A 226 24.61 9.58 4.51
CA ARG A 226 25.95 10.05 4.85
C ARG A 226 26.08 10.05 6.37
N THR A 227 27.15 9.45 6.88
CA THR A 227 27.50 9.45 8.31
C THR A 227 28.93 9.94 8.47
N GLY A 228 29.13 11.20 8.87
CA GLY A 228 30.45 11.83 8.97
C GLY A 228 31.19 11.93 7.63
N GLY A 229 32.53 11.95 7.70
CA GLY A 229 33.43 11.87 6.55
C GLY A 229 33.94 13.21 6.00
N LEU A 230 34.85 13.10 5.03
CA LEU A 230 35.59 14.21 4.43
C LEU A 230 35.10 14.60 3.02
N SER A 231 34.12 13.90 2.48
CA SER A 231 33.64 14.10 1.12
C SER A 231 32.12 14.06 1.03
N ASP A 232 31.59 14.69 -0.02
CA ASP A 232 30.19 14.60 -0.38
C ASP A 232 29.82 13.16 -0.78
N VAL A 233 28.55 12.79 -0.54
CA VAL A 233 28.00 11.48 -0.95
C VAL A 233 26.91 11.72 -1.98
N THR A 234 27.02 11.13 -3.17
CA THR A 234 25.98 11.21 -4.19
C THR A 234 25.35 9.85 -4.39
N CYS A 235 24.02 9.78 -4.32
CA CYS A 235 23.24 8.64 -4.79
C CYS A 235 22.38 9.06 -5.98
N SER A 236 22.02 8.09 -6.82
CA SER A 236 21.20 8.32 -8.00
C SER A 236 20.19 7.22 -8.18
N GLN A 237 19.01 7.57 -8.68
CA GLN A 237 17.97 6.62 -9.04
C GLN A 237 17.24 7.09 -10.30
N ASP A 238 16.86 6.14 -11.14
CA ASP A 238 16.10 6.41 -12.35
C ASP A 238 14.60 6.30 -12.07
N PHE A 239 13.84 7.28 -12.57
CA PHE A 239 12.38 7.32 -12.53
C PHE A 239 11.81 7.62 -13.92
N PRO A 240 10.61 7.13 -14.28
CA PRO A 240 9.93 7.45 -15.52
C PRO A 240 9.72 8.94 -15.69
N ALA A 241 9.78 9.41 -16.93
CA ALA A 241 9.41 10.75 -17.29
C ALA A 241 8.00 11.11 -16.78
N GLY A 242 7.87 12.30 -16.18
CA GLY A 242 6.64 12.78 -15.58
C GLY A 242 6.36 12.24 -14.18
N SER A 243 7.26 11.43 -13.61
CA SER A 243 7.15 11.02 -12.20
C SER A 243 7.23 12.21 -11.27
N THR A 244 6.45 12.17 -10.20
CA THR A 244 6.58 13.09 -9.09
C THR A 244 7.24 12.36 -7.92
N VAL A 245 8.44 12.81 -7.56
CA VAL A 245 9.27 12.22 -6.51
C VAL A 245 9.22 13.12 -5.28
N THR A 246 8.86 12.56 -4.13
CA THR A 246 8.87 13.24 -2.85
C THR A 246 10.07 12.76 -2.04
N LEU A 247 11.04 13.64 -1.83
CA LEU A 247 12.19 13.43 -0.97
C LEU A 247 11.84 13.76 0.49
N SER A 248 12.28 12.91 1.40
CA SER A 248 12.19 13.10 2.85
C SER A 248 13.58 13.01 3.47
N GLN A 249 13.86 13.84 4.46
CA GLN A 249 15.15 13.87 5.16
C GLN A 249 15.01 13.46 6.62
N THR A 250 16.00 12.72 7.11
CA THR A 250 16.14 12.31 8.51
C THR A 250 17.56 12.66 8.95
N PRO A 251 17.75 13.73 9.74
CA PRO A 251 19.06 14.05 10.30
C PRO A 251 19.51 12.98 11.30
N ASP A 252 20.82 12.80 11.40
CA ASP A 252 21.42 12.04 12.50
C ASP A 252 21.26 12.79 13.84
N SER A 253 21.45 12.09 14.96
CA SER A 253 21.24 12.61 16.33
C SER A 253 21.99 13.89 16.68
N ASN A 254 23.07 14.19 15.97
CA ASN A 254 23.93 15.36 16.17
C ASN A 254 23.80 16.43 15.09
N THR A 255 22.73 16.38 14.31
CA THR A 255 22.55 17.22 13.14
C THR A 255 21.19 17.86 13.08
N GLN A 256 21.15 18.97 12.37
CA GLN A 256 19.94 19.71 12.08
C GLN A 256 19.40 19.34 10.71
N TRP A 257 18.17 19.80 10.43
CA TRP A 257 17.48 19.51 9.19
C TRP A 257 18.29 19.88 7.95
N ALA A 258 18.16 19.04 6.94
CA ALA A 258 18.72 19.32 5.65
C ALA A 258 18.11 20.61 5.07
N THR A 259 18.97 21.43 4.48
CA THR A 259 18.54 22.44 3.51
C THR A 259 18.70 21.87 2.11
N TRP A 260 17.67 22.01 1.29
CA TRP A 260 17.66 21.50 -0.08
C TRP A 260 18.22 22.53 -1.06
N GLY A 261 19.04 22.07 -2.01
CA GLY A 261 19.46 22.85 -3.17
C GLY A 261 18.39 22.97 -4.26
N ALA A 262 17.38 22.09 -4.25
CA ALA A 262 16.30 22.08 -5.23
C ALA A 262 15.45 23.37 -5.15
N PRO A 263 15.18 24.04 -6.29
CA PRO A 263 14.28 25.18 -6.34
C PRO A 263 12.90 24.85 -5.75
N GLY A 264 12.39 25.72 -4.88
CA GLY A 264 11.06 25.55 -4.27
C GLY A 264 11.01 24.64 -3.04
N CYS A 265 12.10 23.94 -2.70
CA CYS A 265 12.14 23.07 -1.52
C CYS A 265 12.69 23.77 -0.26
N GLY A 266 13.77 24.56 -0.38
CA GLY A 266 14.31 25.35 0.74
C GLY A 266 14.50 24.53 2.02
N SER A 267 13.81 24.90 3.10
CA SER A 267 13.82 24.22 4.40
C SER A 267 12.61 23.30 4.65
N ASN A 268 11.81 22.99 3.61
CA ASN A 268 10.68 22.08 3.75
C ASN A 268 11.21 20.65 3.99
N PRO A 269 10.83 19.96 5.08
CA PRO A 269 11.30 18.60 5.36
C PRO A 269 10.88 17.58 4.29
N SER A 270 9.84 17.91 3.52
CA SER A 270 9.37 17.12 2.38
C SER A 270 9.52 17.94 1.09
N CYS A 271 10.40 17.49 0.20
CA CYS A 271 10.72 18.19 -1.06
C CYS A 271 10.11 17.43 -2.24
N GLN A 272 9.19 18.04 -2.97
CA GLN A 272 8.55 17.43 -4.13
C GLN A 272 9.23 17.89 -5.43
N ILE A 273 9.62 16.94 -6.26
CA ILE A 273 10.36 17.15 -7.51
C ILE A 273 9.60 16.48 -8.65
N ALA A 274 9.27 17.25 -9.69
CA ALA A 274 8.72 16.72 -10.93
C ALA A 274 9.85 16.41 -11.92
N LEU A 275 9.98 15.13 -12.28
CA LEU A 275 11.10 14.65 -13.10
C LEU A 275 10.71 14.58 -14.58
N ASN A 276 10.89 15.71 -15.27
CA ASN A 276 10.64 15.84 -16.72
C ASN A 276 11.93 15.84 -17.56
N THR A 277 13.08 15.88 -16.89
CA THR A 277 14.44 15.80 -17.44
C THR A 277 15.33 15.18 -16.36
N PRO A 278 16.58 14.76 -16.66
CA PRO A 278 17.54 14.44 -15.61
C PRO A 278 17.73 15.65 -14.68
N GLN A 279 17.81 15.40 -13.38
CA GLN A 279 17.94 16.45 -12.37
C GLN A 279 18.91 16.05 -11.26
N GLY A 280 19.56 17.06 -10.68
CA GLY A 280 20.40 16.93 -9.50
C GLY A 280 19.95 17.92 -8.42
N THR A 281 19.99 17.49 -7.16
CA THR A 281 19.81 18.38 -6.01
C THR A 281 20.83 18.07 -4.94
N ASP A 282 21.18 19.11 -4.18
CA ASP A 282 21.96 18.97 -2.97
C ASP A 282 21.06 18.89 -1.74
N ALA A 283 21.57 18.24 -0.69
CA ALA A 283 21.03 18.32 0.66
C ALA A 283 22.19 18.54 1.64
N THR A 284 22.07 19.48 2.56
CA THR A 284 23.13 19.81 3.52
C THR A 284 22.61 19.68 4.94
N PHE A 285 23.16 18.73 5.71
CA PHE A 285 22.87 18.51 7.13
C PHE A 285 23.87 19.27 8.00
N PRO A 286 23.48 20.37 8.67
CA PRO A 286 24.37 21.11 9.55
C PRO A 286 24.65 20.31 10.82
N TYR A 287 25.91 20.24 11.22
CA TYR A 287 26.27 19.68 12.53
C TYR A 287 25.94 20.66 13.65
N ALA A 288 25.40 20.15 14.76
CA ALA A 288 25.17 20.91 15.97
C ALA A 288 26.35 20.71 16.94
N SER A 289 27.16 21.77 17.12
CA SER A 289 28.31 21.78 18.05
C SER A 289 27.96 21.33 19.45
N MET A 290 28.91 20.70 20.14
CA MET A 290 28.68 20.12 21.47
C MET A 290 28.23 21.17 22.50
N ALA A 291 28.77 22.38 22.42
CA ALA A 291 28.32 23.55 23.17
C ALA A 291 28.14 24.76 22.24
N ARG A 292 27.35 25.75 22.67
CA ARG A 292 27.32 27.09 22.07
C ARG A 292 27.00 28.12 23.13
N ILE A 293 27.47 29.35 22.94
CA ILE A 293 26.99 30.50 23.70
C ILE A 293 25.67 30.96 23.05
N SER A 294 24.68 31.41 23.83
CA SER A 294 23.38 31.87 23.30
C SER A 294 23.54 32.81 22.10
N LEU A 295 23.03 32.40 20.93
CA LEU A 295 23.10 33.11 19.63
C LEU A 295 24.54 33.34 19.08
N GLY A 296 25.55 32.67 19.64
CA GLY A 296 26.96 32.78 19.26
C GLY A 296 27.53 31.56 18.52
N THR A 297 28.86 31.53 18.40
CA THR A 297 29.61 30.43 17.76
C THR A 297 29.48 29.12 18.54
N GLY A 298 29.52 28.00 17.81
CA GLY A 298 29.57 26.66 18.39
C GLY A 298 30.99 26.27 18.83
N TYR A 299 31.07 25.42 19.85
CA TYR A 299 32.30 24.89 20.44
C TYR A 299 32.21 23.39 20.65
N GLU A 300 33.36 22.73 20.59
CA GLU A 300 33.48 21.27 20.77
C GLU A 300 33.95 20.88 22.17
N SER A 301 34.04 21.85 23.08
CA SER A 301 34.54 21.71 24.44
C SER A 301 33.89 22.78 25.33
N LEU A 302 33.66 22.46 26.61
CA LEU A 302 33.16 23.43 27.59
C LEU A 302 34.24 24.45 27.96
N VAL A 303 35.52 24.06 27.97
CA VAL A 303 36.65 24.99 28.18
C VAL A 303 36.69 26.07 27.10
N ALA A 304 36.57 25.68 25.82
CA ALA A 304 36.57 26.62 24.71
C ALA A 304 35.34 27.55 24.74
N ALA A 305 34.16 27.00 25.08
CA ALA A 305 32.96 27.80 25.26
C ALA A 305 33.12 28.82 26.40
N TYR A 306 33.69 28.43 27.54
CA TYR A 306 33.94 29.34 28.66
C TYR A 306 34.96 30.44 28.33
N ALA A 307 36.02 30.08 27.60
CA ALA A 307 37.02 31.04 27.14
C ALA A 307 36.37 32.13 26.28
N GLY A 308 35.47 31.74 25.37
CA GLY A 308 34.73 32.65 24.49
C GLY A 308 33.56 33.40 25.15
N ALA A 309 33.04 32.93 26.29
CA ALA A 309 31.89 33.53 26.96
C ALA A 309 32.22 34.91 27.55
N ALA A 310 31.28 35.84 27.44
CA ALA A 310 31.27 37.09 28.18
C ALA A 310 30.72 36.89 29.61
N VAL A 311 30.77 37.95 30.42
CA VAL A 311 30.15 37.95 31.76
C VAL A 311 28.63 37.81 31.60
N SER A 312 28.02 36.96 32.41
CA SER A 312 26.58 36.63 32.42
C SER A 312 26.09 35.83 31.22
N ASP A 313 26.98 35.33 30.37
CA ASP A 313 26.59 34.48 29.24
C ASP A 313 26.05 33.12 29.70
N THR A 314 25.18 32.56 28.85
CA THR A 314 24.71 31.19 28.98
C THR A 314 25.40 30.29 27.97
N ILE A 315 26.07 29.25 28.48
CA ILE A 315 26.61 28.14 27.71
C ILE A 315 25.53 27.06 27.60
N LEU A 316 25.07 26.82 26.37
CA LEU A 316 24.13 25.77 26.01
C LEU A 316 24.91 24.51 25.62
N ALA A 317 24.82 23.45 26.42
CA ALA A 317 25.54 22.20 26.23
C ALA A 317 24.59 21.07 25.82
N ARG A 318 24.94 20.37 24.73
CA ARG A 318 24.17 19.23 24.23
C ARG A 318 24.30 18.04 25.17
N ALA A 319 23.32 17.13 25.12
CA ALA A 319 23.29 15.86 25.85
C ALA A 319 24.31 14.86 25.25
N VAL A 320 25.60 15.20 25.39
CA VAL A 320 26.74 14.44 24.89
C VAL A 320 27.79 14.31 25.99
N THR A 321 28.76 13.43 25.77
CA THR A 321 29.97 13.35 26.58
C THR A 321 31.04 14.24 25.96
N PHE A 322 31.46 15.27 26.69
CA PHE A 322 32.59 16.10 26.33
C PHE A 322 33.89 15.29 26.43
N PRO A 323 34.89 15.58 25.58
CA PRO A 323 36.20 14.92 25.67
C PRO A 323 36.84 15.18 27.04
N LEU A 324 37.90 14.44 27.35
CA LEU A 324 38.64 14.64 28.61
C LEU A 324 39.15 16.07 28.70
N GLU A 325 38.56 16.87 29.60
CA GLU A 325 38.89 18.28 29.80
C GLU A 325 38.66 18.72 31.24
N ASP A 326 39.48 19.65 31.72
CA ASP A 326 39.30 20.29 33.03
C ASP A 326 38.71 21.70 32.84
N LEU A 327 37.45 21.87 33.24
CA LEU A 327 36.77 23.15 33.19
C LEU A 327 37.12 24.00 34.42
N VAL A 328 38.02 24.97 34.22
CA VAL A 328 38.46 25.91 35.27
C VAL A 328 37.87 27.30 35.06
N LEU A 329 37.00 27.72 35.96
CA LEU A 329 36.33 29.02 35.94
C LEU A 329 37.10 30.00 36.83
N ASN A 330 38.09 30.69 36.27
CA ASN A 330 39.03 31.54 37.01
C ASN A 330 39.20 32.95 36.43
N SER A 331 38.29 33.36 35.54
CA SER A 331 38.31 34.68 34.90
C SER A 331 37.33 35.70 35.51
N GLY A 332 36.76 35.43 36.69
CA GLY A 332 35.81 36.34 37.35
C GLY A 332 34.45 36.48 36.65
N LYS A 333 34.14 35.61 35.68
CA LYS A 333 32.88 35.63 34.92
C LYS A 333 31.75 34.96 35.72
N GLU A 334 30.56 35.53 35.66
CA GLU A 334 29.33 34.86 36.09
C GLU A 334 28.77 34.08 34.90
N ILE A 335 28.65 32.75 34.99
CA ILE A 335 28.24 31.91 33.85
C ILE A 335 27.04 31.06 34.23
N THR A 336 26.11 30.92 33.29
CA THR A 336 25.08 29.88 33.36
C THR A 336 25.44 28.76 32.39
N LEU A 337 25.45 27.51 32.84
CA LEU A 337 25.63 26.32 32.00
C LEU A 337 24.34 25.51 32.00
N MET A 338 23.72 25.39 30.83
CA MET A 338 22.51 24.59 30.62
C MET A 338 22.85 23.33 29.84
N GLY A 339 22.83 22.18 30.50
CA GLY A 339 23.10 20.87 29.92
C GLY A 339 21.86 20.12 29.46
N GLY A 340 22.08 18.95 28.84
CA GLY A 340 21.00 18.04 28.47
C GLY A 340 20.18 18.48 27.26
N LEU A 341 20.77 19.26 26.35
CA LEU A 341 20.06 19.80 25.19
C LEU A 341 20.19 18.91 23.94
N ASP A 342 19.22 18.95 23.03
CA ASP A 342 19.28 18.23 21.74
C ASP A 342 20.10 18.97 20.65
N ALA A 343 20.03 18.53 19.38
CA ALA A 343 20.71 19.18 18.26
C ALA A 343 20.15 20.58 17.89
N TYR A 344 18.97 20.95 18.39
CA TYR A 344 18.39 22.29 18.28
C TYR A 344 18.68 23.14 19.53
N TYR A 345 19.43 22.59 20.47
CA TYR A 345 19.64 23.15 21.81
C TYR A 345 18.34 23.38 22.57
N ALA A 346 17.32 22.56 22.31
CA ALA A 346 16.10 22.53 23.10
C ALA A 346 16.29 21.61 24.31
N ALA A 347 15.71 21.99 25.44
CA ALA A 347 15.82 21.23 26.67
C ALA A 347 15.06 19.90 26.55
N GLN A 348 15.73 18.80 26.90
CA GLN A 348 15.14 17.47 26.91
C GLN A 348 14.91 17.01 28.36
N SER A 349 13.84 16.24 28.56
CA SER A 349 13.52 15.66 29.88
C SER A 349 14.44 14.47 30.16
N GLY A 350 15.01 14.40 31.36
CA GLY A 350 15.86 13.28 31.80
C GLY A 350 17.24 13.19 31.15
N GLN A 351 17.61 14.12 30.26
CA GLN A 351 18.91 14.14 29.59
C GLN A 351 19.90 15.08 30.28
N TYR A 352 21.18 14.71 30.23
CA TYR A 352 22.29 15.43 30.87
C TYR A 352 23.47 15.55 29.91
N SER A 353 24.23 16.64 30.06
CA SER A 353 25.58 16.74 29.49
C SER A 353 26.58 16.07 30.43
N THR A 354 27.61 15.42 29.89
CA THR A 354 28.66 14.79 30.71
C THR A 354 30.00 15.45 30.47
N LEU A 355 30.60 16.01 31.52
CA LEU A 355 32.01 16.43 31.55
C LEU A 355 32.85 15.24 32.04
N SER A 356 33.81 14.80 31.22
CA SER A 356 34.80 13.80 31.61
C SER A 356 36.05 14.52 32.10
N GLY A 357 36.22 14.69 33.40
CA GLY A 357 37.29 15.51 33.98
C GLY A 357 36.79 16.40 35.12
N ASN A 358 37.57 17.42 35.46
CA ASN A 358 37.33 18.19 36.68
C ASN A 358 36.61 19.52 36.40
N LEU A 359 35.65 19.86 37.25
CA LEU A 359 35.08 21.20 37.31
C LEU A 359 35.66 21.96 38.50
N THR A 360 36.33 23.08 38.25
CA THR A 360 36.86 23.96 39.30
C THR A 360 36.26 25.36 39.18
N VAL A 361 35.55 25.82 40.20
CA VAL A 361 35.10 27.22 40.32
C VAL A 361 36.12 27.99 41.15
N GLY A 362 36.95 28.80 40.50
CA GLY A 362 37.99 29.61 41.15
C GLY A 362 37.51 31.03 41.46
N THR A 363 37.29 31.85 40.43
CA THR A 363 36.78 33.23 40.55
C THR A 363 35.58 33.44 39.63
N GLY A 364 34.60 34.22 40.09
CA GLY A 364 33.31 34.36 39.43
C GLY A 364 32.26 33.42 40.04
N SER A 365 31.26 33.03 39.24
CA SER A 365 30.18 32.15 39.69
C SER A 365 29.69 31.24 38.55
N LEU A 366 29.14 30.08 38.93
CA LEU A 366 28.53 29.13 38.01
C LEU A 366 27.13 28.77 38.49
N VAL A 367 26.14 29.00 37.63
CA VAL A 367 24.82 28.37 37.73
C VAL A 367 24.83 27.19 36.77
N VAL A 368 24.50 25.99 37.24
CA VAL A 368 24.54 24.78 36.43
C VAL A 368 23.19 24.07 36.43
N ASP A 369 22.75 23.65 35.25
CA ASP A 369 21.60 22.77 35.05
C ASP A 369 22.03 21.54 34.24
N LYS A 370 21.60 20.34 34.68
CA LYS A 370 21.77 19.06 33.97
C LYS A 370 23.19 18.75 33.47
N LEU A 371 24.19 18.94 34.32
CA LEU A 371 25.57 18.50 34.09
C LEU A 371 25.92 17.32 35.00
N ILE A 372 26.50 16.27 34.43
CA ILE A 372 27.15 15.17 35.14
C ILE A 372 28.66 15.36 35.01
N ILE A 373 29.39 15.16 36.11
CA ILE A 373 30.86 15.16 36.13
C ILE A 373 31.30 13.72 36.42
N LYS A 374 32.19 13.18 35.60
CA LYS A 374 32.69 11.79 35.71
C LYS A 374 34.19 11.71 35.69
#